data_AF-A0A0D2KF27-F1
#
_entry.id   AF-A0A0D2KF27-F1
#
_cell.length_a   1.000
_cell.length_b   1.000
_cell.length_c   1.000
_cell.angle_alpha   90.00
_cell.angle_beta   90.00
_cell.angle_gamma   90.00
#
_symmetry.space_group_name_H-M   'P 1'
#
loop_
_entity.id
_entity.type
_entity.pdbx_description
1 polymer ?
#
loop_
_entity_poly.entity_id
_entity_poly.type
_entity_poly.pdbx_seq_one_letter_code
_entity_poly.pdbx_strand_id
1 'polypeptide(L)'
;MATAHKRRHSDVLDEPSKRAAGPSKPEISPELVLQHMSHGDLKEVVLTLLAHPTTGAVTGNQLLAYRDRAFEDARRNAKEERNNIICAADVSAGNAFRTALEHEAVQSIEIWPRSLQPQLPRIQALINRGTLVNGPTFAWDALKKVTQRSMYQWDGGDARVLHDEKVCDWFHDDIDGLMLQIFRIQQHHDPDWLRTKNPTRKIREWQNRAKTSEGPCTYRYQRTLAFLEALEAIDPQTVA
;
A
#
# COMPACT_ATOMS: atom_id res chain seq x y z
N MET A 1 104.85 15.22 -12.96
CA MET A 1 104.60 16.58 -12.45
C MET A 1 103.24 17.04 -12.95
N ALA A 2 102.33 17.42 -12.04
CA ALA A 2 101.10 18.24 -12.18
C ALA A 2 100.06 17.81 -13.27
N THR A 3 98.74 17.81 -13.10
CA THR A 3 97.80 18.47 -12.18
C THR A 3 96.49 17.66 -12.05
N ALA A 4 95.77 17.88 -10.96
CA ALA A 4 94.44 17.35 -10.67
C ALA A 4 93.34 17.95 -11.56
N HIS A 5 92.22 17.23 -11.76
CA HIS A 5 90.87 17.82 -11.76
C HIS A 5 89.77 16.81 -11.38
N LYS A 6 88.84 17.32 -10.58
CA LYS A 6 87.75 16.66 -9.82
C LYS A 6 86.45 16.52 -10.63
N ARG A 7 85.55 15.68 -10.09
CA ARG A 7 84.05 15.66 -10.22
C ARG A 7 83.50 15.03 -11.52
N ARG A 8 82.40 14.26 -11.55
CA ARG A 8 81.15 14.27 -10.76
C ARG A 8 80.48 12.87 -10.82
N HIS A 9 79.65 12.60 -9.82
CA HIS A 9 78.59 11.58 -9.80
C HIS A 9 77.78 11.54 -11.11
N SER A 10 77.37 10.33 -11.50
CA SER A 10 76.17 10.10 -12.28
C SER A 10 75.44 8.92 -11.66
N ASP A 11 74.38 9.24 -10.92
CA ASP A 11 73.33 8.33 -10.49
C ASP A 11 72.72 7.66 -11.73
N VAL A 12 72.92 6.35 -11.88
CA VAL A 12 72.00 5.54 -12.68
C VAL A 12 70.90 5.15 -11.72
N LEU A 13 69.79 5.88 -11.81
CA LEU A 13 68.54 5.57 -11.14
C LEU A 13 68.09 4.18 -11.59
N ASP A 14 68.15 3.20 -10.69
CA ASP A 14 67.30 2.01 -10.77
C ASP A 14 65.83 2.51 -10.76
N GLU A 15 65.14 2.35 -11.88
CA GLU A 15 63.71 2.62 -11.94
C GLU A 15 62.97 1.72 -10.94
N PRO A 16 62.04 2.26 -10.13
CA PRO A 16 61.23 1.44 -9.27
C PRO A 16 60.32 0.58 -10.15
N SER A 17 60.52 -0.74 -10.06
CA SER A 17 59.64 -1.78 -10.56
C SER A 17 58.18 -1.40 -10.29
N LYS A 18 57.42 -1.11 -11.36
CA LYS A 18 55.95 -1.01 -11.32
C LYS A 18 55.37 -2.38 -10.97
N ARG A 19 55.40 -2.76 -9.69
CA ARG A 19 54.47 -3.75 -9.16
C ARG A 19 53.09 -3.15 -9.30
N ALA A 20 52.30 -3.68 -10.23
CA ALA A 20 50.86 -3.47 -10.21
C ALA A 20 50.37 -3.79 -8.79
N ALA A 21 49.87 -2.78 -8.09
CA ALA A 21 49.18 -3.00 -6.83
C ALA A 21 48.00 -3.92 -7.16
N GLY A 22 48.10 -5.19 -6.76
CA GLY A 22 46.97 -6.10 -6.83
C GLY A 22 45.81 -5.47 -6.06
N PRO A 23 44.56 -5.65 -6.50
CA PRO A 23 43.42 -5.08 -5.81
C PRO A 23 43.47 -5.52 -4.34
N SER A 24 43.64 -4.55 -3.44
CA SER A 24 43.58 -4.78 -2.01
C SER A 24 42.25 -5.44 -1.72
N LYS A 25 42.27 -6.61 -1.04
CA LYS A 25 41.03 -7.26 -0.61
C LYS A 25 40.21 -6.23 0.19
N PRO A 26 38.90 -6.09 -0.09
CA PRO A 26 38.07 -5.20 0.70
C PRO A 26 38.17 -5.59 2.18
N GLU A 27 38.33 -4.59 3.05
CA GLU A 27 38.48 -4.78 4.51
C GLU A 27 37.26 -5.47 5.15
N ILE A 28 36.12 -5.44 4.46
CA ILE A 28 34.83 -5.97 4.93
C ILE A 28 34.27 -6.94 3.88
N SER A 29 33.78 -8.10 4.33
CA SER A 29 33.18 -9.08 3.43
C SER A 29 31.78 -8.64 2.98
N PRO A 30 31.38 -8.90 1.71
CA PRO A 30 30.05 -8.57 1.23
C PRO A 30 28.92 -9.17 2.06
N GLU A 31 29.14 -10.37 2.62
CA GLU A 31 28.16 -11.05 3.48
C GLU A 31 27.87 -10.26 4.75
N LEU A 32 28.88 -9.62 5.34
CA LEU A 32 28.70 -8.78 6.52
C LEU A 32 27.93 -7.50 6.16
N VAL A 33 28.21 -6.91 4.99
CA VAL A 33 27.46 -5.74 4.51
C VAL A 33 25.98 -6.10 4.31
N LEU A 34 25.69 -7.26 3.72
CA LEU A 34 24.32 -7.73 3.50
C LEU A 34 23.52 -7.91 4.79
N GLN A 35 24.15 -8.30 5.90
CA GLN A 35 23.49 -8.47 7.20
C GLN A 35 22.97 -7.16 7.81
N HIS A 36 23.59 -6.04 7.45
CA HIS A 36 23.22 -4.71 7.94
C HIS A 36 22.43 -3.89 6.93
N MET A 37 22.20 -4.44 5.73
CA MET A 37 21.53 -3.74 4.64
C MET A 37 20.02 -3.73 4.83
N SER A 38 19.37 -2.59 4.56
CA SER A 38 17.92 -2.53 4.60
C SER A 38 17.31 -3.31 3.43
N HIS A 39 16.06 -3.73 3.57
CA HIS A 39 15.33 -4.36 2.47
C HIS A 39 15.12 -3.42 1.28
N GLY A 40 15.08 -2.10 1.51
CA GLY A 40 15.03 -1.10 0.44
C GLY A 40 16.32 -1.11 -0.39
N ASP A 41 17.46 -1.01 0.29
CA ASP A 41 18.78 -1.01 -0.35
C ASP A 41 19.04 -2.34 -1.08
N LEU A 42 18.64 -3.47 -0.50
CA LEU A 42 18.73 -4.78 -1.16
C LEU A 42 17.96 -4.80 -2.48
N LYS A 43 16.76 -4.18 -2.55
CA LYS A 43 16.02 -4.07 -3.82
C LYS A 43 16.75 -3.20 -4.83
N GLU A 44 17.34 -2.08 -4.41
CA GLU A 44 18.09 -1.20 -5.30
C GLU A 44 19.33 -1.89 -5.88
N VAL A 45 20.06 -2.66 -5.06
CA VAL A 45 21.18 -3.47 -5.52
C VAL A 45 20.71 -4.49 -6.57
N VAL A 46 19.61 -5.21 -6.32
CA VAL A 46 19.06 -6.18 -7.27
C VAL A 46 18.62 -5.50 -8.58
N LEU A 47 17.98 -4.33 -8.51
CA LEU A 47 17.59 -3.55 -9.69
C LEU A 47 18.82 -3.11 -10.50
N THR A 48 19.89 -2.71 -9.82
CA THR A 48 21.16 -2.35 -10.46
C THR A 48 21.78 -3.56 -11.16
N LEU A 49 21.79 -4.73 -10.53
CA LEU A 49 22.29 -5.97 -11.12
C LEU A 49 21.46 -6.43 -12.33
N LEU A 50 20.14 -6.22 -12.30
CA LEU A 50 19.23 -6.48 -13.42
C LEU A 50 19.52 -5.59 -14.63
N ALA A 51 19.84 -4.32 -14.41
CA ALA A 51 20.16 -3.37 -15.47
C ALA A 51 21.55 -3.60 -16.09
N HIS A 52 22.41 -4.39 -15.44
CA HIS A 52 23.78 -4.59 -15.89
C HIS A 52 23.87 -5.61 -17.05
N PRO A 53 24.55 -5.28 -18.18
CA PRO A 53 24.50 -6.07 -19.42
C PRO A 53 24.93 -7.54 -19.28
N THR A 54 25.90 -7.81 -18.40
CA THR A 54 26.49 -9.15 -18.27
C THR A 54 25.75 -10.02 -17.25
N THR A 55 25.21 -9.41 -16.19
CA THR A 55 24.64 -10.13 -15.05
C THR A 55 23.11 -10.13 -15.07
N GLY A 56 22.47 -9.22 -15.81
CA GLY A 56 21.02 -9.05 -15.80
C GLY A 56 20.24 -10.31 -16.15
N ALA A 57 20.72 -11.08 -17.14
CA ALA A 57 20.07 -12.35 -17.50
C ALA A 57 20.11 -13.38 -16.37
N VAL A 58 21.26 -13.52 -15.70
CA VAL A 58 21.42 -14.45 -14.57
C VAL A 58 20.60 -14.00 -13.37
N THR A 59 20.65 -12.72 -13.03
CA THR A 59 19.86 -12.13 -11.94
C THR A 59 18.35 -12.28 -12.21
N GLY A 60 17.91 -12.07 -13.45
CA GLY A 60 16.53 -12.27 -13.88
C GLY A 60 16.07 -13.71 -13.72
N ASN A 61 16.87 -14.67 -14.19
CA ASN A 61 16.57 -16.09 -14.03
C ASN A 61 16.47 -16.50 -12.55
N GLN A 62 17.36 -15.97 -11.71
CA GLN A 62 17.33 -16.26 -10.28
C GLN A 62 16.07 -15.69 -9.61
N LEU A 63 15.67 -14.45 -9.94
CA LEU A 63 14.42 -13.89 -9.43
C LEU A 63 13.20 -14.69 -9.86
N LEU A 64 13.17 -15.13 -11.12
CA LEU A 64 12.10 -15.98 -11.63
C LEU A 64 12.07 -17.36 -10.97
N ALA A 65 13.22 -17.91 -10.56
CA ALA A 65 13.27 -19.14 -9.79
C ALA A 65 12.61 -19.02 -8.40
N TYR A 66 12.61 -17.82 -7.81
CA TYR A 66 11.92 -17.54 -6.54
C TYR A 66 10.51 -16.97 -6.70
N ARG A 67 10.03 -16.79 -7.94
CA ARG A 67 8.77 -16.11 -8.25
C ARG A 67 7.59 -16.63 -7.42
N ASP A 68 7.39 -17.94 -7.42
CA ASP A 68 6.21 -18.55 -6.81
C ASP A 68 6.24 -18.37 -5.29
N ARG A 69 7.40 -18.60 -4.65
CA ARG A 69 7.60 -18.33 -3.22
C ARG A 69 7.38 -16.86 -2.88
N ALA A 70 7.95 -15.95 -3.66
CA ALA A 70 7.83 -14.52 -3.44
C ALA A 70 6.37 -14.04 -3.52
N PHE A 71 5.61 -14.52 -4.50
CA PHE A 71 4.19 -14.18 -4.62
C PHE A 71 3.32 -14.87 -3.56
N GLU A 72 3.64 -16.10 -3.17
CA GLU A 72 2.95 -16.78 -2.08
C GLU A 72 3.11 -16.03 -0.76
N ASP A 73 4.35 -15.68 -0.41
CA ASP A 73 4.66 -14.90 0.79
C ASP A 73 4.00 -13.51 0.73
N ALA A 74 4.05 -12.84 -0.42
CA ALA A 74 3.41 -11.53 -0.59
C ALA A 74 1.88 -11.60 -0.44
N ARG A 75 1.23 -12.66 -0.94
CA ARG A 75 -0.21 -12.93 -0.76
C ARG A 75 -0.54 -13.19 0.70
N ARG A 76 0.26 -14.01 1.40
CA ARG A 76 0.09 -14.28 2.82
C ARG A 76 0.18 -12.99 3.63
N ASN A 77 1.23 -12.20 3.42
CA ASN A 77 1.42 -10.91 4.08
C ASN A 77 0.29 -9.91 3.78
N ALA A 78 -0.26 -9.92 2.56
CA ALA A 78 -1.39 -9.04 2.22
C ALA A 78 -2.70 -9.48 2.90
N LYS A 79 -2.93 -10.80 3.00
CA LYS A 79 -4.06 -11.38 3.72
C LYS A 79 -4.01 -11.09 5.23
N GLU A 80 -2.81 -11.22 5.82
CA GLU A 80 -2.55 -10.86 7.21
C GLU A 80 -2.78 -9.38 7.45
N GLU A 81 -2.25 -8.50 6.59
CA GLU A 81 -2.45 -7.06 6.73
C GLU A 81 -3.93 -6.66 6.65
N ARG A 82 -4.71 -7.28 5.76
CA ARG A 82 -6.17 -7.12 5.74
C ARG A 82 -6.80 -7.51 7.08
N ASN A 83 -6.41 -8.64 7.67
CA ASN A 83 -6.94 -9.04 8.98
C ASN A 83 -6.57 -8.03 10.06
N ASN A 84 -5.34 -7.52 10.04
CA ASN A 84 -4.86 -6.53 11.00
C ASN A 84 -5.63 -5.20 10.88
N ILE A 85 -5.96 -4.77 9.65
CA ILE A 85 -6.79 -3.59 9.41
C ILE A 85 -8.20 -3.80 9.98
N ILE A 86 -8.83 -4.95 9.72
CA ILE A 86 -10.18 -5.26 10.21
C ILE A 86 -10.19 -5.29 11.74
N CYS A 87 -9.24 -5.98 12.35
CA CYS A 87 -9.11 -6.04 13.81
C CYS A 87 -8.89 -4.64 14.41
N ALA A 88 -7.99 -3.83 13.83
CA ALA A 88 -7.74 -2.48 14.30
C ALA A 88 -8.97 -1.58 14.15
N ALA A 89 -9.75 -1.73 13.08
CA ALA A 89 -11.01 -1.01 12.90
C ALA A 89 -12.04 -1.38 13.98
N ASP A 90 -12.14 -2.67 14.31
CA ASP A 90 -13.04 -3.15 15.36
C ASP A 90 -12.65 -2.58 16.74
N VAL A 91 -11.35 -2.57 17.05
CA VAL A 91 -10.81 -1.98 18.29
C VAL A 91 -11.02 -0.47 18.33
N SER A 92 -10.71 0.25 17.25
CA SER A 92 -10.93 1.71 17.15
C SER A 92 -12.39 2.08 17.38
N ALA A 93 -13.32 1.39 16.73
CA ALA A 93 -14.75 1.65 16.90
C ALA A 93 -15.23 1.32 18.32
N GLY A 94 -14.75 0.22 18.90
CA GLY A 94 -15.05 -0.14 20.30
C GLY A 94 -14.53 0.89 21.30
N ASN A 95 -13.34 1.45 21.06
CA ASN A 95 -12.78 2.52 21.88
C ASN A 95 -13.58 3.82 21.72
N ALA A 96 -13.93 4.22 20.49
CA ALA A 96 -14.77 5.38 20.23
C ALA A 96 -16.12 5.27 20.96
N PHE A 97 -16.74 4.10 20.94
CA PHE A 97 -17.98 3.82 21.69
C PHE A 97 -17.79 3.93 23.20
N ARG A 98 -16.70 3.36 23.75
CA ARG A 98 -16.39 3.46 25.18
C ARG A 98 -16.20 4.92 25.61
N THR A 99 -15.44 5.69 24.84
CA THR A 99 -15.25 7.12 25.07
C THR A 99 -16.59 7.86 25.01
N ALA A 100 -17.49 7.50 24.10
CA ALA A 100 -18.83 8.08 24.10
C ALA A 100 -19.59 7.83 25.40
N LEU A 101 -19.57 6.61 25.93
CA LEU A 101 -20.22 6.28 27.20
C LEU A 101 -19.59 7.00 28.40
N GLU A 102 -18.26 7.13 28.43
CA GLU A 102 -17.53 7.83 29.51
C GLU A 102 -17.89 9.32 29.60
N HIS A 103 -18.35 9.91 28.50
CA HIS A 103 -18.78 11.31 28.41
C HIS A 103 -20.31 11.45 28.46
N GLU A 104 -20.98 10.68 29.33
CA GLU A 104 -22.45 10.69 29.50
C GLU A 104 -23.22 10.44 28.21
N ALA A 105 -22.62 9.67 27.30
CA ALA A 105 -23.18 9.41 25.99
C ALA A 105 -23.30 10.65 25.10
N VAL A 106 -22.67 11.78 25.45
CA VAL A 106 -22.66 13.02 24.65
C VAL A 106 -21.32 13.13 23.92
N GLN A 107 -21.27 12.71 22.66
CA GLN A 107 -20.08 12.81 21.83
C GLN A 107 -20.38 13.30 20.42
N SER A 108 -19.37 13.94 19.82
CA SER A 108 -19.41 14.29 18.40
C SER A 108 -19.42 13.02 17.55
N ILE A 109 -20.29 12.97 16.55
CA ILE A 109 -20.32 11.87 15.56
C ILE A 109 -18.98 11.69 14.84
N GLU A 110 -18.11 12.70 14.85
CA GLU A 110 -16.79 12.62 14.23
C GLU A 110 -15.84 11.62 14.92
N ILE A 111 -16.09 11.23 16.16
CA ILE A 111 -15.18 10.32 16.89
C ILE A 111 -15.06 8.96 16.18
N TRP A 112 -16.15 8.48 15.58
CA TRP A 112 -16.15 7.23 14.80
C TRP A 112 -15.22 7.31 13.58
N PRO A 113 -15.43 8.19 12.58
CA PRO A 113 -14.54 8.27 11.42
C PRO A 113 -13.12 8.68 11.78
N ARG A 114 -12.91 9.57 12.76
CA ARG A 114 -11.56 9.94 13.22
C ARG A 114 -10.79 8.73 13.77
N SER A 115 -11.44 7.86 14.54
CA SER A 115 -10.80 6.65 15.08
C SER A 115 -10.40 5.64 13.99
N LEU A 116 -11.03 5.72 12.82
CA LEU A 116 -10.85 4.79 11.70
C LEU A 116 -9.92 5.34 10.61
N GLN A 117 -9.70 6.65 10.57
CA GLN A 117 -8.82 7.33 9.61
C GLN A 117 -7.44 6.68 9.45
N PRO A 118 -6.75 6.19 10.51
CA PRO A 118 -5.44 5.55 10.36
C PRO A 118 -5.45 4.28 9.50
N GLN A 119 -6.62 3.69 9.24
CA GLN A 119 -6.74 2.49 8.41
C GLN A 119 -6.77 2.79 6.91
N LEU A 120 -7.16 4.00 6.49
CA LEU A 120 -7.28 4.34 5.07
C LEU A 120 -5.94 4.28 4.31
N PRO A 121 -4.82 4.80 4.84
CA PRO A 121 -3.51 4.65 4.19
C PRO A 121 -3.05 3.19 4.09
N ARG A 122 -3.43 2.34 5.06
CA ARG A 122 -3.10 0.90 5.05
C ARG A 122 -3.91 0.16 3.98
N ILE A 123 -5.17 0.56 3.77
CA ILE A 123 -5.98 0.08 2.65
C ILE A 123 -5.37 0.53 1.32
N GLN A 124 -4.94 1.78 1.18
CA GLN A 124 -4.21 2.24 -0.01
C GLN A 124 -2.95 1.42 -0.27
N ALA A 125 -2.19 1.10 0.78
CA ALA A 125 -1.01 0.26 0.67
C ALA A 125 -1.36 -1.15 0.16
N LEU A 126 -2.50 -1.73 0.54
CA LEU A 126 -2.99 -3.00 -0.03
C LEU A 126 -3.35 -2.87 -1.52
N ILE A 127 -4.02 -1.78 -1.92
CA ILE A 127 -4.32 -1.49 -3.34
C ILE A 127 -3.03 -1.50 -4.16
N ASN A 128 -2.01 -0.79 -3.66
CA ASN A 128 -0.71 -0.62 -4.33
C ASN A 128 0.08 -1.94 -4.48
N ARG A 129 -0.30 -3.02 -3.78
CA ARG A 129 0.33 -4.33 -3.97
C ARG A 129 -0.07 -5.00 -5.30
N GLY A 130 -1.15 -4.56 -5.93
CA GLY A 130 -1.58 -5.04 -7.24
C GLY A 130 -2.29 -6.40 -7.24
N THR A 131 -2.76 -6.80 -8.41
CA THR A 131 -3.66 -7.96 -8.60
C THR A 131 -2.97 -9.31 -8.48
N LEU A 132 -1.68 -9.41 -8.82
CA LEU A 132 -0.90 -10.66 -8.71
C LEU A 132 -0.87 -11.24 -7.28
N VAL A 133 -1.05 -10.37 -6.27
CA VAL A 133 -1.07 -10.75 -4.85
C VAL A 133 -2.44 -10.54 -4.19
N ASN A 134 -3.50 -10.39 -4.98
CA ASN A 134 -4.87 -10.11 -4.52
C ASN A 134 -5.01 -8.81 -3.69
N GLY A 135 -4.10 -7.84 -3.89
CA GLY A 135 -4.06 -6.58 -3.13
C GLY A 135 -5.41 -5.83 -3.16
N PRO A 136 -5.93 -5.46 -4.34
CA PRO A 136 -7.22 -4.77 -4.47
C PRO A 136 -8.40 -5.54 -3.87
N THR A 137 -8.42 -6.87 -3.99
CA THR A 137 -9.47 -7.72 -3.40
C THR A 137 -9.43 -7.67 -1.88
N PHE A 138 -8.24 -7.78 -1.29
CA PHE A 138 -8.06 -7.65 0.16
C PHE A 138 -8.35 -6.23 0.65
N ALA A 139 -7.95 -5.20 -0.11
CA ALA A 139 -8.25 -3.80 0.17
C ALA A 139 -9.77 -3.57 0.20
N TRP A 140 -10.50 -4.11 -0.78
CA TRP A 140 -11.96 -4.03 -0.85
C TRP A 140 -12.62 -4.62 0.39
N ASP A 141 -12.19 -5.81 0.82
CA ASP A 141 -12.73 -6.47 2.02
C ASP A 141 -12.47 -5.67 3.30
N ALA A 142 -11.26 -5.13 3.46
CA ALA A 142 -10.91 -4.26 4.57
C ALA A 142 -11.75 -2.97 4.55
N LEU A 143 -11.90 -2.34 3.38
CA LEU A 143 -12.67 -1.12 3.19
C LEU A 143 -14.15 -1.32 3.56
N LYS A 144 -14.75 -2.47 3.23
CA LYS A 144 -16.14 -2.75 3.66
C LYS A 144 -16.27 -2.72 5.17
N LYS A 145 -15.32 -3.35 5.88
CA LYS A 145 -15.37 -3.45 7.33
C LYS A 145 -15.11 -2.10 7.99
N VAL A 146 -14.11 -1.36 7.52
CA VAL A 146 -13.84 0.01 8.02
C VAL A 146 -15.05 0.92 7.81
N THR A 147 -15.64 0.91 6.62
CA THR A 147 -16.81 1.74 6.27
C THR A 147 -18.03 1.35 7.10
N GLN A 148 -18.26 0.06 7.36
CA GLN A 148 -19.36 -0.39 8.23
C GLN A 148 -19.19 0.09 9.67
N ARG A 149 -17.94 0.18 10.17
CA ARG A 149 -17.64 0.62 11.53
C ARG A 149 -17.68 2.14 11.70
N SER A 150 -17.63 2.90 10.61
CA SER A 150 -17.74 4.37 10.65
C SER A 150 -19.18 4.87 10.63
N MET A 151 -20.14 4.01 10.27
CA MET A 151 -21.56 4.36 10.26
C MET A 151 -22.12 4.25 11.69
N TYR A 152 -22.57 5.38 12.23
CA TYR A 152 -23.29 5.39 13.50
C TYR A 152 -24.71 4.88 13.32
N GLN A 153 -25.21 4.08 14.27
CA GLN A 153 -26.61 3.62 14.26
C GLN A 153 -27.50 4.68 14.94
N TRP A 154 -28.19 5.46 14.12
CA TRP A 154 -29.09 6.53 14.56
C TRP A 154 -30.34 6.02 15.31
N ASP A 155 -30.84 4.85 14.94
CA ASP A 155 -32.04 4.27 15.54
C ASP A 155 -31.65 3.33 16.70
N GLY A 156 -31.77 3.80 17.94
CA GLY A 156 -31.65 2.95 19.14
C GLY A 156 -30.25 2.81 19.75
N GLY A 157 -29.33 3.73 19.46
CA GLY A 157 -28.02 3.77 20.10
C GLY A 157 -28.07 4.27 21.54
N ASP A 158 -27.20 3.72 22.40
CA ASP A 158 -27.05 4.15 23.81
C ASP A 158 -26.45 5.56 23.98
N ALA A 159 -26.03 6.21 22.88
CA ALA A 159 -25.39 7.52 22.89
C ALA A 159 -26.22 8.62 22.23
N ARG A 160 -26.21 9.82 22.81
CA ARG A 160 -26.75 11.05 22.23
C ARG A 160 -25.68 11.70 21.35
N VAL A 161 -25.96 11.77 20.06
CA VAL A 161 -25.03 12.32 19.08
C VAL A 161 -25.08 13.85 19.06
N LEU A 162 -23.91 14.48 19.10
CA LEU A 162 -23.73 15.89 18.77
C LEU A 162 -23.32 16.03 17.30
N HIS A 163 -23.89 17.04 16.62
CA HIS A 163 -23.68 17.41 15.20
C HIS A 163 -24.40 16.53 14.17
N ASP A 164 -24.61 17.09 12.98
CA ASP A 164 -25.22 16.40 11.84
C ASP A 164 -24.22 15.43 11.18
N GLU A 165 -24.68 14.53 10.33
CA GLU A 165 -23.79 13.54 9.70
C GLU A 165 -22.82 14.17 8.68
N LYS A 166 -23.09 15.39 8.22
CA LYS A 166 -22.31 16.06 7.18
C LYS A 166 -20.88 16.37 7.63
N VAL A 167 -20.67 16.54 8.94
CA VAL A 167 -19.32 16.70 9.53
C VAL A 167 -18.41 15.49 9.28
N CYS A 168 -18.98 14.33 8.92
CA CYS A 168 -18.24 13.11 8.61
C CYS A 168 -18.01 12.90 7.11
N ASP A 169 -18.53 13.77 6.22
CA ASP A 169 -18.50 13.54 4.78
C ASP A 169 -17.08 13.42 4.22
N TRP A 170 -16.10 14.13 4.80
CA TRP A 170 -14.68 14.01 4.43
C TRP A 170 -14.18 12.55 4.46
N PHE A 171 -14.61 11.76 5.44
CA PHE A 171 -14.19 10.37 5.59
C PHE A 171 -14.86 9.48 4.54
N HIS A 172 -16.13 9.74 4.24
CA HIS A 172 -16.87 9.04 3.21
C HIS A 172 -16.37 9.39 1.81
N ASP A 173 -15.87 10.62 1.61
CA ASP A 173 -15.16 11.02 0.40
C ASP A 173 -13.85 10.23 0.27
N ASP A 174 -13.03 10.11 1.32
CA ASP A 174 -11.81 9.31 1.24
C ASP A 174 -12.11 7.83 0.91
N ILE A 175 -13.16 7.26 1.52
CA ILE A 175 -13.65 5.92 1.18
C ILE A 175 -14.05 5.83 -0.29
N ASP A 176 -14.84 6.79 -0.80
CA ASP A 176 -15.25 6.83 -2.22
C ASP A 176 -14.04 6.86 -3.16
N GLY A 177 -12.99 7.61 -2.79
CA GLY A 177 -11.73 7.65 -3.53
C GLY A 177 -11.04 6.29 -3.59
N LEU A 178 -10.94 5.58 -2.46
CA LEU A 178 -10.37 4.24 -2.40
C LEU A 178 -11.22 3.21 -3.15
N MET A 179 -12.55 3.29 -3.03
CA MET A 179 -13.47 2.45 -3.78
C MET A 179 -13.25 2.61 -5.28
N LEU A 180 -13.29 3.84 -5.79
CA LEU A 180 -13.08 4.14 -7.20
C LEU A 180 -11.74 3.61 -7.71
N GLN A 181 -10.66 3.75 -6.95
CA GLN A 181 -9.35 3.21 -7.32
C GLN A 181 -9.37 1.68 -7.45
N ILE A 182 -9.98 0.98 -6.49
CA ILE A 182 -10.14 -0.48 -6.54
C ILE A 182 -10.89 -0.87 -7.81
N PHE A 183 -12.03 -0.22 -8.10
CA PHE A 183 -12.84 -0.50 -9.28
C PHE A 183 -12.05 -0.29 -10.58
N ARG A 184 -11.30 0.83 -10.71
CA ARG A 184 -10.46 1.11 -11.88
C ARG A 184 -9.40 0.03 -12.12
N ILE A 185 -8.68 -0.37 -11.08
CA ILE A 185 -7.66 -1.43 -11.20
C ILE A 185 -8.32 -2.74 -11.60
N GLN A 186 -9.46 -3.05 -11.01
CA GLN A 186 -10.13 -4.33 -11.22
C GLN A 186 -10.89 -4.43 -12.54
N GLN A 187 -11.28 -3.33 -13.19
CA GLN A 187 -11.84 -3.34 -14.54
C GLN A 187 -10.94 -4.08 -15.54
N HIS A 188 -9.62 -3.95 -15.40
CA HIS A 188 -8.64 -4.58 -16.28
C HIS A 188 -8.31 -6.04 -15.92
N HIS A 189 -8.79 -6.52 -14.77
CA HIS A 189 -8.42 -7.82 -14.21
C HIS A 189 -9.63 -8.70 -13.86
N ASP A 190 -10.83 -8.21 -14.17
CA ASP A 190 -12.09 -8.94 -14.24
C ASP A 190 -12.39 -9.87 -13.03
N PRO A 191 -12.47 -9.33 -11.80
CA PRO A 191 -12.71 -10.13 -10.61
C PRO A 191 -14.16 -10.64 -10.53
N ASP A 192 -14.31 -11.90 -10.11
CA ASP A 192 -15.59 -12.62 -9.96
C ASP A 192 -16.67 -11.86 -9.17
N TRP A 193 -16.28 -10.99 -8.23
CA TRP A 193 -17.23 -10.24 -7.40
C TRP A 193 -17.87 -9.05 -8.13
N LEU A 194 -17.25 -8.53 -9.21
CA LEU A 194 -17.89 -7.55 -10.11
C LEU A 194 -18.92 -8.22 -11.03
N ARG A 195 -18.69 -9.49 -11.40
CA ARG A 195 -19.58 -10.25 -12.29
C ARG A 195 -20.87 -10.76 -11.62
N THR A 196 -20.82 -11.07 -10.32
CA THR A 196 -21.89 -11.84 -9.65
C THR A 196 -23.10 -11.03 -9.19
N LYS A 197 -23.02 -9.69 -9.14
CA LYS A 197 -24.14 -8.81 -8.76
C LYS A 197 -23.88 -7.42 -9.33
N ASN A 198 -24.92 -6.75 -9.85
CA ASN A 198 -24.89 -5.34 -10.26
C ASN A 198 -24.10 -4.51 -9.21
N PRO A 199 -22.90 -4.00 -9.54
CA PRO A 199 -22.01 -3.31 -8.60
C PRO A 199 -22.63 -1.99 -8.11
N THR A 200 -23.40 -1.31 -8.96
CA THR A 200 -24.18 -0.11 -8.64
C THR A 200 -25.14 -0.38 -7.48
N ARG A 201 -25.84 -1.54 -7.49
CA ARG A 201 -26.70 -1.95 -6.38
C ARG A 201 -25.93 -2.09 -5.07
N LYS A 202 -24.71 -2.61 -5.07
CA LYS A 202 -23.90 -2.76 -3.84
C LYS A 202 -23.54 -1.40 -3.25
N ILE A 203 -23.22 -0.41 -4.09
CA ILE A 203 -22.91 0.94 -3.63
C ILE A 203 -24.17 1.64 -3.11
N ARG A 204 -25.32 1.45 -3.77
CA ARG A 204 -26.62 1.94 -3.26
C ARG A 204 -27.01 1.29 -1.91
N GLU A 205 -26.69 0.01 -1.70
CA GLU A 205 -26.85 -0.62 -0.40
C GLU A 205 -25.96 0.03 0.68
N TRP A 206 -24.76 0.50 0.34
CA TRP A 206 -23.89 1.21 1.28
C TRP A 206 -24.41 2.62 1.60
N GLN A 207 -24.86 3.35 0.59
CA GLN A 207 -25.59 4.61 0.75
C GLN A 207 -26.78 4.46 1.73
N ASN A 208 -27.57 3.40 1.55
CA ASN A 208 -28.69 3.09 2.43
C ASN A 208 -28.30 2.72 3.87
N ARG A 209 -27.10 2.19 4.08
CA ARG A 209 -26.58 1.86 5.42
C ARG A 209 -25.97 3.08 6.10
N ALA A 210 -25.37 3.98 5.32
CA ALA A 210 -24.85 5.26 5.77
C ALA A 210 -25.99 6.27 5.98
N LYS A 211 -27.08 5.86 6.66
CA LYS A 211 -28.26 6.72 6.85
C LYS A 211 -27.89 7.99 7.60
N THR A 212 -28.52 9.09 7.20
CA THR A 212 -28.59 10.34 7.94
C THR A 212 -29.77 10.34 8.90
N SER A 213 -29.85 11.36 9.75
CA SER A 213 -31.05 11.64 10.54
C SER A 213 -32.31 11.86 9.71
N GLU A 214 -32.18 12.14 8.40
CA GLU A 214 -33.29 12.40 7.47
C GLU A 214 -33.66 11.16 6.63
N GLY A 215 -32.92 10.05 6.74
CA GLY A 215 -33.14 8.82 5.98
C GLY A 215 -31.90 8.33 5.22
N PRO A 216 -32.07 7.46 4.20
CA PRO A 216 -30.96 6.94 3.39
C PRO A 216 -30.09 8.06 2.80
N CYS A 217 -28.77 7.95 2.92
CA CYS A 217 -27.86 8.94 2.35
C CYS A 217 -27.68 8.69 0.86
N THR A 218 -28.29 9.54 0.02
CA THR A 218 -28.22 9.43 -1.43
C THR A 218 -27.03 10.14 -2.05
N TYR A 219 -26.26 10.93 -1.29
CA TYR A 219 -25.22 11.83 -1.82
C TYR A 219 -23.78 11.35 -1.58
N ARG A 220 -23.55 10.29 -0.79
CA ARG A 220 -22.22 9.71 -0.58
C ARG A 220 -21.84 8.74 -1.70
N TYR A 221 -20.55 8.54 -1.93
CA TYR A 221 -20.03 7.56 -2.89
C TYR A 221 -20.36 7.85 -4.37
N GLN A 222 -20.58 9.12 -4.71
CA GLN A 222 -21.03 9.53 -6.04
C GLN A 222 -20.00 9.31 -7.14
N ARG A 223 -18.69 9.43 -6.84
CA ARG A 223 -17.66 9.23 -7.87
C ARG A 223 -17.60 7.78 -8.30
N THR A 224 -17.74 6.86 -7.35
CA THR A 224 -17.83 5.42 -7.65
C THR A 224 -19.11 5.10 -8.42
N LEU A 225 -20.26 5.66 -8.04
CA LEU A 225 -21.52 5.44 -8.78
C LEU A 225 -21.45 5.96 -10.22
N ALA A 226 -21.01 7.19 -10.42
CA ALA A 226 -20.88 7.78 -11.76
C ALA A 226 -19.93 6.96 -12.65
N PHE A 227 -18.85 6.42 -12.07
CA PHE A 227 -17.95 5.52 -12.79
C PHE A 227 -18.67 4.23 -13.21
N LEU A 228 -19.43 3.59 -12.33
CA LEU A 228 -20.15 2.36 -12.64
C LEU A 228 -21.27 2.58 -13.66
N GLU A 229 -22.02 3.67 -13.56
CA GLU A 229 -23.07 4.05 -14.52
C GLU A 229 -22.49 4.32 -15.92
N ALA A 230 -21.32 4.97 -15.99
CA ALA A 230 -20.61 5.16 -17.25
C ALA A 230 -20.17 3.81 -17.88
N LEU A 231 -19.77 2.83 -17.08
CA LEU A 231 -19.43 1.50 -17.58
C LEU A 231 -20.66 0.75 -18.10
N GLU A 232 -21.80 0.82 -17.41
CA GLU A 232 -23.07 0.23 -17.86
C GLU A 232 -23.55 0.85 -19.19
N ALA A 233 -23.34 2.15 -19.39
CA ALA A 233 -23.70 2.86 -20.63
C ALA A 233 -22.84 2.47 -21.84
N ILE A 234 -21.63 1.94 -21.63
CA ILE A 234 -20.69 1.57 -22.70
C ILE A 234 -20.95 0.14 -23.20
N ASP A 235 -21.65 -0.71 -22.44
CA ASP A 235 -21.87 -2.11 -22.81
C ASP A 235 -23.34 -2.59 -22.69
N PRO A 236 -24.20 -2.24 -23.68
CA PRO A 236 -25.57 -2.73 -23.72
C PRO A 236 -25.72 -4.19 -24.21
N GLN A 237 -24.63 -4.91 -24.54
CA GLN A 237 -24.72 -6.26 -25.14
C GLN A 237 -24.31 -7.44 -24.24
N THR A 238 -23.87 -7.20 -23.00
CA THR A 238 -23.50 -8.28 -22.06
C THR A 238 -24.60 -8.63 -21.05
N VAL A 239 -25.81 -8.07 -21.20
CA VAL A 239 -27.00 -8.42 -20.40
C VAL A 239 -28.17 -8.76 -21.32
N ALA A 240 -28.12 -9.96 -21.90
CA ALA A 240 -29.27 -10.70 -22.41
C ALA A 240 -29.24 -12.11 -21.82
#